data_AF-A0A7C6PRG5-F1
#
_entry.id   AF-A0A7C6PRG5-F1
#
_cell.length_a   1.000
_cell.length_b   1.000
_cell.length_c   1.000
_cell.angle_alpha   90.00
_cell.angle_beta   90.00
_cell.angle_gamma   90.00
#
_symmetry.space_group_name_H-M   'P 1'
#
loop_
_entity.id
_entity.type
_entity.pdbx_description
1 polymer ?
#
loop_
_entity_poly.entity_id
_entity_poly.type
_entity_poly.pdbx_seq_one_letter_code
_entity_poly.pdbx_strand_id
1 'polypeptide(L)' 'MVEVIQFFDDVDTLEKISEFVNDEIRIDYKDPKNPILKIKTKKGTITANIGDYIIKENNEFHVRRFI' A
#
# COMPACT_ATOMS: atom_id res chain seq x y z
N MET A 1 -17.47 1.55 -5.74
CA MET A 1 -16.33 1.85 -6.63
C MET A 1 -15.14 1.12 -6.08
N VAL A 2 -14.42 0.38 -6.92
CA VAL A 2 -13.19 -0.31 -6.53
C VAL A 2 -12.04 0.43 -7.19
N GLU A 3 -11.07 0.84 -6.39
CA GLU A 3 -9.86 1.51 -6.84
C GLU A 3 -8.65 0.65 -6.48
N VAL A 4 -7.65 0.61 -7.34
CA VAL A 4 -6.51 -0.31 -7.21
C VAL A 4 -5.21 0.39 -7.61
N ILE A 5 -4.17 0.24 -6.79
CA ILE A 5 -2.80 0.67 -7.10
C ILE A 5 -1.84 -0.49 -6.79
N GLN A 6 -0.89 -0.76 -7.68
CA GLN A 6 0.19 -1.72 -7.41
C GLN A 6 1.35 -1.00 -6.73
N PHE A 7 1.93 -1.62 -5.69
CA PHE A 7 3.07 -1.07 -4.98
C PHE A 7 4.39 -1.35 -5.71
N PHE A 8 5.07 -0.27 -6.08
CA PHE A 8 6.46 -0.22 -6.50
C PHE A 8 7.21 0.78 -5.61
N ASP A 9 8.48 0.51 -5.35
CA ASP A 9 9.34 1.36 -4.53
C ASP A 9 9.99 2.47 -5.38
N ASP A 10 9.15 3.34 -5.92
CA ASP A 10 9.54 4.52 -6.68
C ASP A 10 8.70 5.73 -6.26
N VAL A 11 9.23 6.93 -6.49
CA VAL A 11 8.64 8.19 -6.02
C VAL A 11 7.20 8.36 -6.51
N ASP A 12 6.96 8.12 -7.81
CA ASP A 12 5.65 8.33 -8.43
C ASP A 12 4.59 7.39 -7.83
N THR A 13 4.97 6.14 -7.57
CA THR A 13 4.07 5.16 -6.98
C THR A 13 3.78 5.48 -5.51
N LEU A 14 4.79 5.90 -4.75
CA LEU A 14 4.61 6.27 -3.34
C LEU A 14 3.74 7.53 -3.18
N GLU A 15 3.91 8.52 -4.04
CA GLU A 15 3.06 9.72 -4.07
C GLU A 15 1.59 9.34 -4.35
N LYS A 16 1.35 8.54 -5.39
CA LYS A 16 0.00 8.05 -5.73
C LYS A 16 -0.64 7.26 -4.60
N ILE A 17 0.13 6.40 -3.92
CA ILE A 17 -0.38 5.64 -2.77
C ILE A 17 -0.72 6.58 -1.61
N SER A 18 0.11 7.59 -1.34
CA SER A 18 -0.15 8.58 -0.29
C SER A 18 -1.44 9.35 -0.56
N GLU A 19 -1.65 9.81 -1.79
CA GLU A 19 -2.89 10.48 -2.20
C GLU A 19 -4.11 9.55 -2.14
N PHE A 20 -3.93 8.29 -2.58
CA PHE A 20 -4.97 7.27 -2.60
C PHE A 20 -5.47 6.89 -1.20
N VAL A 21 -4.52 6.74 -0.27
CA VAL A 21 -4.79 6.49 1.14
C VAL A 21 -5.37 7.75 1.80
N ASN A 22 -4.91 8.93 1.39
CA ASN A 22 -5.27 10.23 1.95
C ASN A 22 -5.07 10.27 3.49
N ASP A 23 -4.00 9.62 3.93
CA ASP A 23 -3.55 9.50 5.33
C ASP A 23 -2.06 9.12 5.33
N GLU A 24 -1.44 9.04 6.51
CA GLU A 24 -0.04 8.66 6.68
C GLU A 24 0.22 7.22 6.19
N ILE A 25 1.15 7.09 5.24
CA ILE A 25 1.76 5.81 4.88
C ILE A 25 3.15 5.70 5.48
N ARG A 26 3.57 4.48 5.83
CA ARG A 26 4.93 4.22 6.32
C ARG A 26 5.58 3.13 5.49
N ILE A 27 6.87 3.29 5.24
CA ILE A 27 7.67 2.29 4.54
C ILE A 27 8.78 1.83 5.47
N ASP A 28 8.88 0.53 5.65
CA ASP A 28 9.93 -0.10 6.44
C ASP A 28 11.05 -0.57 5.51
N TYR A 29 12.21 0.07 5.62
CA TYR A 29 13.42 -0.23 4.86
C TYR A 29 14.45 -1.05 5.66
N LYS A 30 14.02 -1.79 6.70
CA LYS A 30 14.93 -2.65 7.48
C LYS A 30 15.68 -3.65 6.58
N ASP A 31 15.05 -4.14 5.52
CA ASP A 31 15.72 -4.74 4.37
C ASP A 31 15.50 -3.83 3.14
N PRO A 32 16.51 -3.05 2.71
CA PRO A 32 16.37 -2.13 1.59
C PRO A 32 16.03 -2.79 0.25
N LYS A 33 16.25 -4.11 0.11
CA LYS A 33 15.88 -4.85 -1.11
C LYS A 33 14.42 -5.32 -1.09
N ASN A 34 13.78 -5.32 0.08
CA ASN A 34 12.42 -5.80 0.30
C ASN A 34 11.65 -4.82 1.19
N PRO A 35 11.39 -3.59 0.72
CA PRO A 35 10.64 -2.61 1.50
C PRO A 35 9.20 -3.07 1.74
N ILE A 36 8.70 -2.77 2.94
CA ILE A 36 7.34 -3.11 3.35
C ILE A 36 6.54 -1.84 3.57
N LEU A 37 5.54 -1.62 2.72
CA LEU A 37 4.55 -0.58 2.90
C LEU A 37 3.57 -0.96 4.01
N LYS A 38 3.28 -0.02 4.90
CA LYS A 38 2.35 -0.14 6.03
C LYS A 38 1.25 0.90 5.89
N ILE A 39 0.01 0.43 5.87
CA ILE A 39 -1.19 1.27 5.78
C ILE A 39 -2.05 1.02 7.01
N LYS A 40 -2.49 2.10 7.67
CA LYS A 40 -3.42 2.01 8.78
C LYS A 40 -4.85 1.88 8.26
N THR A 41 -5.60 0.94 8.80
CA THR A 41 -7.02 0.73 8.50
C THR A 41 -7.84 0.68 9.78
N LYS A 42 -9.16 0.59 9.67
CA LYS A 42 -10.06 0.46 10.83
C LYS A 42 -9.82 -0.82 11.62
N LYS A 43 -9.24 -1.85 10.98
CA LYS A 43 -9.00 -3.19 11.56
C LYS A 43 -7.57 -3.40 12.05
N GLY A 44 -6.68 -2.42 11.87
CA GLY A 44 -5.27 -2.52 12.23
C GLY A 44 -4.36 -2.02 11.13
N THR A 45 -3.09 -2.42 11.17
CA THR A 45 -2.14 -2.10 10.10
C THR A 45 -2.06 -3.26 9.13
N ILE A 46 -2.25 -2.98 7.84
CA ILE A 46 -1.98 -3.95 6.76
C ILE A 46 -0.61 -3.67 6.16
N THR A 47 0.01 -4.70 5.61
CA THR A 47 1.33 -4.61 4.99
C THR A 47 1.29 -5.07 3.54
N ALA A 48 2.00 -4.36 2.66
CA ALA A 48 2.19 -4.72 1.25
C ALA A 48 3.69 -4.78 0.93
N ASN A 49 4.09 -5.77 0.15
CA ASN A 49 5.43 -5.90 -0.42
C ASN A 49 5.41 -5.39 -1.87
N ILE A 50 6.58 -5.11 -2.45
CA ILE A 50 6.69 -4.77 -3.88
C ILE A 50 5.92 -5.80 -4.73
N GLY A 51 5.13 -5.29 -5.67
CA GLY A 51 4.27 -6.04 -6.57
C GLY A 51 2.86 -6.34 -6.03
N ASP A 52 2.59 -6.10 -4.74
CA ASP A 52 1.24 -6.24 -4.19
C ASP A 52 0.29 -5.15 -4.69
N TYR A 53 -0.99 -5.48 -4.77
CA TYR A 53 -2.06 -4.55 -5.09
C TYR A 53 -2.76 -4.08 -3.83
N ILE A 54 -2.82 -2.77 -3.66
CA ILE A 54 -3.59 -2.07 -2.63
C ILE A 54 -4.95 -1.74 -3.23
N ILE A 55 -6.01 -2.27 -2.62
CA ILE A 55 -7.37 -2.17 -3.10
C ILE A 55 -8.18 -1.37 -2.09
N LYS A 56 -8.92 -0.36 -2.56
CA LYS A 56 -9.90 0.38 -1.76
C LYS A 56 -11.30 -0.01 -2.19
N GLU A 57 -12.04 -0.59 -1.25
CA GLU A 57 -13.43 -1.00 -1.43
C GLU A 57 -14.23 -0.58 -0.19
N ASN A 58 -15.37 0.07 -0.37
CA ASN A 58 -16.23 0.55 0.72
C ASN A 58 -15.48 1.35 1.82
N ASN A 59 -14.54 2.21 1.41
CA ASN A 59 -13.67 3.00 2.30
C ASN A 59 -12.81 2.16 3.26
N GLU A 60 -12.45 0.94 2.87
CA GLU A 60 -11.49 0.09 3.56
C GLU A 60 -10.39 -0.37 2.59
N PHE A 61 -9.18 -0.56 3.10
CA PHE A 61 -8.03 -0.99 2.33
C PHE A 61 -7.72 -2.49 2.53
N HIS A 62 -7.38 -3.15 1.44
CA HIS A 62 -6.98 -4.55 1.40
C HIS A 62 -5.74 -4.73 0.53
N VAL A 63 -4.94 -5.77 0.83
CA VAL A 63 -3.78 -6.15 0.03
C VAL A 63 -4.06 -7.49 -0.67
N ARG A 64 -3.73 -7.57 -1.96
CA ARG A 64 -3.81 -8.80 -2.75
C ARG A 64 -2.53 -9.00 -3.56
N ARG A 65 -2.07 -10.26 -3.62
CA ARG A 65 -1.02 -10.72 -4.53
C ARG A 65 -1.66 -11.65 -5.56
N PHE A 66 -1.49 -11.35 -6.84
CA PHE A 66 -1.82 -12.28 -7.92
C PHE A 66 -0.57 -13.10 -8.24
N ILE A 67 -0.73 -14.42 -8.29
CA ILE A 67 0.30 -15.42 -8.56
C ILE A 67 0.19 -15.93 -10.00
#